data_AF-A0A536B1R8-F1
#
_entry.id   AF-A0A536B1R8-F1
#
_cell.length_a   1.000
_cell.length_b   1.000
_cell.length_c   1.000
_cell.angle_alpha   90.00
_cell.angle_beta   90.00
_cell.angle_gamma   90.00
#
_symmetry.space_group_name_H-M   'P 1'
#
loop_
_entity.id
_entity.type
_entity.pdbx_description
1 polymer ?
#
loop_
_entity_poly.entity_id
_entity_poly.type
_entity_poly.pdbx_seq_one_letter_code
_entity_poly.pdbx_strand_id
1 'polypeptide(L)' 'MSATVDQALLDNRNGPDCSQTARKAALKKVDQALNQDAPYTFLYAADVLFFANKQLQGADPNTYGLTQWNVEKWWFKK' A
#
# COMPACT_ATOMS: atom_id res chain seq x y z
N MET A 1 -16.05 15.37 -6.84
CA MET A 1 -15.52 14.41 -5.84
C MET A 1 -16.59 14.24 -4.76
N SER A 2 -16.71 13.05 -4.18
CA SER A 2 -17.70 12.77 -3.13
C SER A 2 -17.26 13.42 -1.83
N ALA A 3 -18.08 14.33 -1.28
CA ALA A 3 -17.76 15.05 -0.05
C ALA A 3 -17.52 14.10 1.15
N THR A 4 -18.19 12.95 1.16
CA THR A 4 -18.00 11.89 2.16
C THR A 4 -16.61 11.26 2.05
N VAL A 5 -16.15 10.96 0.82
CA VAL A 5 -14.81 10.43 0.58
C VAL A 5 -13.76 11.45 0.98
N ASP A 6 -13.93 12.71 0.58
CA ASP A 6 -13.00 13.80 0.90
C ASP A 6 -12.85 13.98 2.42
N GLN A 7 -13.96 14.01 3.16
CA GLN A 7 -13.91 14.12 4.62
C GLN A 7 -13.27 12.88 5.27
N ALA A 8 -13.58 11.66 4.81
CA ALA A 8 -12.98 10.45 5.36
C ALA A 8 -11.46 10.37 5.10
N LEU A 9 -10.97 10.87 3.96
CA LEU A 9 -9.55 11.01 3.69
C LEU A 9 -8.89 12.04 4.62
N LEU A 10 -9.56 13.16 4.91
CA LEU A 10 -9.09 14.13 5.90
C LEU A 10 -9.04 13.53 7.31
N ASP A 11 -10.06 12.78 7.73
CA ASP A 11 -10.10 12.09 9.02
C ASP A 11 -9.00 11.02 9.12
N ASN A 12 -8.68 10.32 8.03
CA ASN A 12 -7.55 9.40 8.00
C ASN A 12 -6.22 10.14 8.19
N ARG A 13 -6.01 11.24 7.45
CA ARG A 13 -4.75 12.01 7.50
C ARG A 13 -4.56 12.72 8.84
N ASN A 14 -5.61 13.33 9.37
CA ASN A 14 -5.61 14.25 10.51
C ASN A 14 -6.32 13.67 11.75
N GLY A 15 -6.47 12.34 11.82
CA GLY A 15 -7.24 11.67 12.87
C GLY A 15 -6.89 12.13 14.29
N PRO A 16 -7.82 11.96 15.24
CA PRO A 16 -7.84 12.69 16.52
C PRO A 16 -6.62 12.46 17.42
N ASP A 17 -5.90 11.37 17.20
CA ASP A 17 -4.84 10.88 18.08
C ASP A 17 -3.63 10.29 17.31
N CYS A 18 -3.57 10.49 15.99
CA CYS A 18 -2.58 9.85 15.10
C CYS A 18 -2.54 8.31 15.20
N SER A 19 -3.53 7.65 15.80
CA SER A 19 -3.52 6.22 16.00
C SER A 19 -3.81 5.45 14.72
N GLN A 20 -3.17 4.29 14.56
CA GLN A 20 -3.46 3.41 13.43
C GLN A 20 -4.90 2.89 13.45
N THR A 21 -5.51 2.76 14.63
CA THR A 21 -6.90 2.33 14.78
C THR A 21 -7.87 3.37 14.20
N ALA A 22 -7.71 4.65 14.58
CA ALA A 22 -8.56 5.73 14.05
C ALA A 22 -8.37 5.87 12.52
N ARG A 23 -7.13 5.79 12.05
CA ARG A 23 -6.80 5.83 10.61
C ARG A 23 -7.48 4.72 9.82
N LYS A 24 -7.43 3.48 10.32
CA LYS A 24 -8.08 2.32 9.69
C LYS A 24 -9.60 2.47 9.64
N ALA A 25 -10.21 2.98 10.72
CA ALA A 25 -11.64 3.22 10.75
C ALA A 25 -12.08 4.25 9.71
N ALA A 26 -11.31 5.33 9.53
CA ALA A 26 -11.56 6.34 8.49
C ALA A 26 -11.40 5.77 7.08
N LEU A 27 -10.34 4.99 6.81
CA LEU A 27 -10.15 4.34 5.49
C LEU A 27 -11.27 3.35 5.14
N LYS A 28 -11.78 2.60 6.12
CA LYS A 28 -12.93 1.72 5.88
C LYS A 28 -14.16 2.47 5.35
N LYS A 29 -14.36 3.73 5.77
CA LYS A 29 -15.44 4.58 5.23
C LYS A 29 -15.18 4.95 3.76
N VAL A 30 -13.92 5.22 3.40
CA VAL A 30 -13.53 5.46 2.01
C VAL A 30 -13.82 4.22 1.16
N ASP A 31 -13.38 3.03 1.60
CA ASP A 31 -13.61 1.78 0.86
C ASP A 31 -15.10 1.50 0.64
N GLN A 32 -15.92 1.74 1.66
CA GLN A 32 -17.38 1.57 1.57
C GLN A 32 -18.01 2.55 0.59
N ALA A 33 -17.64 3.83 0.65
CA ALA A 33 -18.17 4.85 -0.25
C ALA A 33 -17.75 4.58 -1.71
N LEU A 34 -16.48 4.23 -1.95
CA LEU A 34 -16.01 3.87 -3.30
C LEU A 34 -16.71 2.62 -3.84
N ASN A 35 -16.97 1.61 -3.00
CA ASN A 35 -17.72 0.43 -3.45
C ASN A 35 -19.18 0.74 -3.79
N GLN A 36 -19.82 1.67 -3.07
CA GLN A 36 -21.21 2.07 -3.33
C GLN A 36 -21.33 2.93 -4.60
N ASP A 37 -20.44 3.91 -4.74
CA ASP A 37 -20.43 4.82 -5.89
C ASP A 37 -19.92 4.13 -7.16
N ALA A 38 -19.23 2.99 -7.01
CA ALA A 38 -18.61 2.19 -8.06
C ALA A 38 -17.89 3.01 -9.16
N PRO A 39 -17.03 4.00 -8.82
CA PRO A 39 -16.33 4.79 -9.82
C PRO A 39 -15.26 3.99 -10.58
N TYR A 40 -14.87 2.84 -10.03
CA TYR A 40 -14.00 1.84 -10.65
C TYR A 40 -14.53 0.44 -10.35
N THR A 41 -14.33 -0.48 -11.29
CA THR A 41 -14.47 -1.92 -11.03
C THR A 41 -13.13 -2.45 -10.51
N PHE A 42 -13.01 -2.61 -9.20
CA PHE A 42 -11.84 -3.24 -8.61
C PHE A 42 -11.78 -4.72 -8.98
N LEU A 43 -10.67 -5.17 -9.57
CA LEU A 43 -10.48 -6.54 -10.03
C LEU A 43 -9.72 -7.38 -8.99
N TYR A 44 -8.42 -7.15 -8.87
CA TYR A 44 -7.53 -7.87 -7.95
C TYR A 44 -6.28 -7.02 -7.62
N ALA A 45 -5.59 -7.37 -6.55
CA ALA A 45 -4.23 -6.92 -6.30
C ALA A 45 -3.26 -7.92 -6.95
N ALA A 46 -2.40 -7.46 -7.85
CA ALA A 46 -1.50 -8.33 -8.59
C ALA A 46 -0.33 -8.82 -7.72
N ASP A 47 0.07 -10.07 -7.94
CA ASP A 47 1.33 -10.59 -7.40
C ASP A 47 2.52 -9.89 -8.08
N VAL A 48 3.52 -9.53 -7.30
CA VAL A 48 4.79 -9.00 -7.81
C VAL A 48 5.82 -10.12 -7.83
N LEU A 49 6.29 -10.47 -9.03
CA LEU A 49 7.35 -11.46 -9.21
C LEU A 49 8.71 -10.77 -9.29
N PHE A 50 9.64 -11.18 -8.43
CA PHE A 50 11.02 -10.71 -8.44
C PHE A 50 11.95 -11.83 -8.90
N PHE A 51 12.70 -11.56 -9.98
CA PHE A 51 13.70 -12.47 -10.52
C PHE A 51 15.08 -11.85 -10.34
N ALA A 52 16.02 -12.64 -9.86
CA ALA A 52 17.40 -12.22 -9.69
C ALA A 52 18.37 -13.33 -10.11
N ASN A 53 19.60 -12.94 -10.44
CA ASN A 53 20.69 -13.89 -10.62
C ASN A 53 20.93 -14.64 -9.30
N LYS A 54 21.15 -15.97 -9.36
CA LYS A 54 21.44 -16.82 -8.18
C LYS A 54 22.64 -16.37 -7.34
N GLN A 55 23.55 -15.60 -7.93
CA GLN A 55 24.71 -15.03 -7.24
C GLN A 55 24.36 -13.79 -6.43
N LEU A 56 23.21 -13.14 -6.68
CA LEU A 56 22.76 -12.00 -5.90
C LEU A 56 22.37 -12.46 -4.50
N GLN A 57 22.90 -11.78 -3.49
CA GLN A 57 22.65 -12.03 -2.08
C GLN A 57 22.17 -10.76 -1.41
N GLY A 58 21.43 -10.90 -0.31
CA GLY A 58 20.91 -9.77 0.47
C GLY A 58 19.67 -9.09 -0.11
N ALA A 59 19.16 -9.55 -1.26
CA ALA A 59 17.86 -9.10 -1.77
C ALA A 59 16.72 -9.59 -0.86
N ASP A 60 15.80 -8.69 -0.52
CA ASP A 60 14.68 -8.96 0.39
C ASP A 60 13.36 -8.46 -0.23
N PRO A 61 12.74 -9.22 -1.15
CA PRO A 61 11.50 -8.79 -1.81
C PRO A 61 10.36 -8.64 -0.79
N ASN A 62 9.60 -7.55 -0.88
CA ASN A 62 8.50 -7.27 0.04
C ASN A 62 7.24 -6.85 -0.74
N THR A 63 6.05 -7.21 -0.23
CA THR A 63 4.73 -7.08 -0.90
C THR A 63 4.42 -5.66 -1.43
N TYR A 64 4.94 -4.63 -0.78
CA TYR A 64 4.74 -3.22 -1.17
C TYR A 64 6.05 -2.43 -1.28
N GLY A 65 7.19 -3.11 -1.20
CA GLY A 65 8.48 -2.48 -1.44
C GLY A 65 8.68 -2.33 -2.95
N LEU A 66 9.26 -1.21 -3.38
CA LEU A 66 9.96 -1.23 -4.67
C LEU A 66 10.93 -2.42 -4.64
N THR A 67 11.08 -3.13 -5.74
CA THR A 67 11.92 -4.35 -5.84
C THR A 67 13.36 -4.16 -5.34
N GLN A 68 13.81 -2.92 -5.20
CA GLN A 68 15.14 -2.48 -4.83
C GLN A 68 15.18 -1.66 -3.51
N TRP A 69 14.16 -1.76 -2.63
CA TRP A 69 14.08 -0.93 -1.42
C TRP A 69 15.27 -1.09 -0.45
N ASN A 70 15.96 -2.24 -0.51
CA ASN A 70 17.14 -2.56 0.31
C ASN A 70 18.41 -2.78 -0.53
N VAL A 71 18.49 -2.14 -1.72
CA VAL A 71 19.58 -2.35 -2.68
C VAL A 71 20.97 -2.10 -2.09
N GLU A 72 21.09 -1.25 -1.06
CA GLU A 72 22.33 -0.98 -0.35
C GLU A 72 22.92 -2.21 0.37
N LYS A 73 22.10 -3.25 0.59
CA LYS A 73 22.52 -4.52 1.22
C LYS A 73 22.90 -5.58 0.19
N TRP A 74 22.71 -5.31 -1.09
CA TRP A 74 22.87 -6.30 -2.14
C TRP A 74 24.34 -6.49 -2.49
N TRP A 75 24.72 -7.73 -2.77
CA TRP A 75 26.06 -8.07 -3.25
C TRP A 75 26.04 -9.33 -4.10
N PHE A 76 27.05 -9.49 -4.95
CA PHE A 76 27.22 -10.71 -5.75
C PHE A 76 28.25 -11.63 -5.10
N LYS A 77 27.83 -12.87 -4.84
CA LYS A 77 28.76 -13.93 -4.46
C LYS A 77 29.71 -14.21 -5.62
N LYS A 78 31.00 -14.14 -5.33
CA LYS A 78 32.08 -14.50 -6.26
C LYS A 78 31.94 -15.96 -6.69
#